data_AF-A0A365Y6Q2-F1
#
_entry.id   AF-A0A365Y6Q2-F1
#
_cell.length_a   1.000
_cell.length_b   1.000
_cell.length_c   1.000
_cell.angle_alpha   90.00
_cell.angle_beta   90.00
_cell.angle_gamma   90.00
#
_symmetry.space_group_name_H-M   'P 1'
#
loop_
_entity.id
_entity.type
_entity.pdbx_description
1 polymer ?
#
loop_
_entity_poly.entity_id
_entity_poly.type
_entity_poly.pdbx_seq_one_letter_code
_entity_poly.pdbx_strand_id
1 'polypeptide(L)'
;MAKLELTKSFKSYYSAATTAELATMEKGLFLTINGQGDPNGEAFAENIGALYTVAYGIKFLCKKADSDFTVSKLEGFWWVEDAKGDPRQAPRDQWCYELAIRMPDFVTRQQLSASVMSAEKKKQSTLFRNVDLKTIEEGRCVQIMHIGPFSEEPVSLKKLEVLMEQQNLKMNGRHHEIYLSDFRKTAPEKLKTILRHPVK
;
A
#
# COMPACT_ATOMS: atom_id res chain seq x y z
N MET A 1 -6.86 -25.10 11.18
CA MET A 1 -5.88 -24.13 11.69
C MET A 1 -6.53 -22.76 11.85
N ALA A 2 -6.00 -21.91 12.74
CA ALA A 2 -6.48 -20.54 12.89
C ALA A 2 -6.16 -19.72 11.64
N LYS A 3 -7.13 -18.89 11.21
CA LYS A 3 -6.96 -17.97 10.08
C LYS A 3 -5.95 -16.89 10.42
N LEU A 4 -4.90 -16.74 9.61
CA LEU A 4 -3.87 -15.71 9.82
C LEU A 4 -4.44 -14.31 9.51
N GLU A 5 -4.34 -13.40 10.48
CA GLU A 5 -4.71 -11.99 10.32
C GLU A 5 -3.43 -11.14 10.32
N LEU A 6 -2.98 -10.72 9.13
CA LEU A 6 -1.71 -9.98 8.97
C LEU A 6 -1.70 -8.67 9.75
N THR A 7 -2.83 -7.95 9.79
CA THR A 7 -2.95 -6.70 10.54
C THR A 7 -2.81 -6.87 12.05
N LYS A 8 -3.15 -8.05 12.57
CA LYS A 8 -2.94 -8.41 13.99
C LYS A 8 -1.51 -8.89 14.24
N SER A 9 -0.97 -9.66 13.30
CA SER A 9 0.37 -10.27 13.41
C SER A 9 1.48 -9.23 13.28
N PHE A 10 1.30 -8.26 12.38
CA PHE A 10 2.21 -7.14 12.14
C PHE A 10 1.64 -5.85 12.73
N LYS A 11 1.23 -5.88 14.01
CA LYS A 11 0.52 -4.74 14.63
C LYS A 11 1.29 -3.43 14.51
N SER A 12 2.60 -3.44 14.74
CA SER A 12 3.47 -2.25 14.63
C SER A 12 3.49 -1.66 13.22
N TYR A 13 3.38 -2.50 12.18
CA TYR A 13 3.32 -2.06 10.79
C TYR A 13 1.98 -1.38 10.45
N TYR A 14 0.88 -1.84 11.06
CA TYR A 14 -0.48 -1.35 10.84
C TYR A 14 -0.97 -0.39 11.94
N SER A 15 -0.06 0.18 12.72
CA SER A 15 -0.36 1.18 13.74
C SER A 15 0.61 2.35 13.65
N ALA A 16 0.10 3.54 13.91
CA ALA A 16 0.91 4.75 14.08
C ALA A 16 0.25 5.66 15.13
N ALA A 17 1.04 6.51 15.78
CA ALA A 17 0.52 7.59 16.62
C ALA A 17 -0.14 8.70 15.77
N THR A 18 -1.07 9.47 16.35
CA THR A 18 -1.62 10.69 15.73
C THR A 18 -0.65 11.88 15.78
N THR A 19 0.52 11.66 16.36
CA THR A 19 1.69 12.53 16.34
C THR A 19 2.77 11.90 15.47
N ALA A 20 3.61 12.71 14.83
CA ALA A 20 4.74 12.21 14.05
C ALA A 20 5.70 11.41 14.95
N GLU A 21 6.11 10.23 14.48
CA GLU A 21 7.02 9.34 15.22
C GLU A 21 8.02 8.67 14.30
N LEU A 22 9.14 8.22 14.87
CA LEU A 22 10.09 7.33 14.21
C LEU A 22 9.59 5.89 14.30
N ALA A 23 9.82 5.13 13.24
CA ALA A 23 9.52 3.70 13.22
C ALA A 23 10.55 2.94 12.37
N THR A 24 10.65 1.63 12.58
CA THR A 24 11.47 0.73 11.76
C THR A 24 10.58 -0.38 11.23
N MET A 25 10.52 -0.49 9.90
CA MET A 25 9.72 -1.47 9.19
C MET A 25 10.59 -2.63 8.75
N GLU A 26 10.21 -3.82 9.20
CA GLU A 26 10.76 -5.06 8.68
C GLU A 26 10.33 -5.26 7.23
N LYS A 27 11.14 -6.02 6.48
CA LYS A 27 10.77 -6.46 5.14
C LYS A 27 9.44 -7.24 5.17
N GLY A 28 8.67 -7.13 4.10
CA GLY A 28 7.44 -7.89 3.92
C GLY A 28 7.29 -8.36 2.49
N LEU A 29 6.48 -9.40 2.30
CA LEU A 29 6.07 -9.88 0.98
C LEU A 29 4.79 -9.17 0.55
N PHE A 30 4.75 -8.65 -0.67
CA PHE A 30 3.62 -7.88 -1.19
C PHE A 30 3.24 -8.35 -2.59
N LEU A 31 1.94 -8.42 -2.85
CA LEU A 31 1.45 -8.28 -4.21
C LEU A 31 1.50 -6.80 -4.57
N THR A 32 1.99 -6.47 -5.77
CA THR A 32 2.00 -5.08 -6.24
C THR A 32 1.53 -4.92 -7.67
N ILE A 33 1.06 -3.72 -8.02
CA ILE A 33 0.75 -3.31 -9.39
C ILE A 33 1.14 -1.84 -9.57
N ASN A 34 1.90 -1.55 -10.63
CA ASN A 34 2.29 -0.18 -10.96
C ASN A 34 1.22 0.50 -11.82
N GLY A 35 1.12 1.82 -11.70
CA GLY A 35 0.33 2.64 -12.58
C GLY A 35 0.73 4.11 -12.50
N GLN A 36 0.02 4.91 -13.27
CA GLN A 36 0.21 6.36 -13.34
C GLN A 36 -1.16 7.02 -13.48
N GLY A 37 -1.27 8.23 -12.95
CA GLY A 37 -2.42 9.12 -13.13
C GLY A 37 -3.25 9.33 -11.87
N ASP A 38 -4.38 10.03 -12.06
CA ASP A 38 -5.25 10.46 -10.97
C ASP A 38 -5.81 9.26 -10.17
N PRO A 39 -5.67 9.24 -8.82
CA PRO A 39 -6.29 8.23 -7.93
C PRO A 39 -7.82 8.09 -8.04
N ASN A 40 -8.49 9.06 -8.67
CA ASN A 40 -9.93 9.04 -8.94
C ASN A 40 -10.26 8.51 -10.34
N GLY A 41 -9.25 8.19 -11.16
CA GLY A 41 -9.41 7.71 -12.52
C GLY A 41 -9.78 6.22 -12.61
N GLU A 42 -10.31 5.83 -13.77
CA GLU A 42 -10.72 4.44 -14.04
C GLU A 42 -9.54 3.46 -13.94
N ALA A 43 -8.39 3.80 -14.53
CA ALA A 43 -7.20 2.96 -14.49
C ALA A 43 -6.74 2.63 -13.05
N PHE A 44 -6.86 3.58 -12.12
CA PHE A 44 -6.55 3.35 -10.71
C PHE A 44 -7.52 2.35 -10.07
N ALA A 45 -8.82 2.52 -10.32
CA ALA A 45 -9.84 1.60 -9.83
C ALA A 45 -9.69 0.19 -10.44
N GLU A 46 -9.34 0.09 -11.72
CA GLU A 46 -9.04 -1.18 -12.39
C GLU A 46 -7.82 -1.87 -11.79
N ASN A 47 -6.74 -1.12 -11.52
CA ASN A 47 -5.54 -1.65 -10.86
C ASN A 47 -5.84 -2.18 -9.45
N ILE A 48 -6.63 -1.45 -8.64
CA ILE A 48 -7.13 -1.95 -7.35
C ILE A 48 -7.92 -3.25 -7.56
N GLY A 49 -8.83 -3.28 -8.52
CA GLY A 49 -9.65 -4.44 -8.85
C GLY A 49 -8.81 -5.67 -9.24
N ALA A 50 -7.78 -5.46 -10.06
CA ALA A 50 -6.85 -6.50 -10.49
C ALA A 50 -6.06 -7.06 -9.29
N LEU A 51 -5.50 -6.17 -8.47
CA LEU A 51 -4.72 -6.51 -7.29
C LEU A 51 -5.53 -7.36 -6.30
N TYR A 52 -6.75 -6.93 -5.95
CA TYR A 52 -7.63 -7.70 -5.06
C TYR A 52 -8.06 -9.02 -5.68
N THR A 53 -8.34 -9.06 -6.99
CA THR A 53 -8.73 -10.30 -7.67
C THR A 53 -7.64 -11.36 -7.54
N VAL A 54 -6.38 -10.99 -7.75
CA VAL A 54 -5.22 -11.89 -7.59
C VAL A 54 -5.03 -12.26 -6.12
N ALA A 55 -5.09 -11.30 -5.20
CA ALA A 55 -4.94 -11.54 -3.77
C ALA A 55 -5.96 -12.56 -3.22
N TYR A 56 -7.24 -12.42 -3.60
CA TYR A 56 -8.28 -13.39 -3.23
C TYR A 56 -8.10 -14.74 -3.93
N GLY A 57 -7.61 -14.77 -5.17
CA GLY A 57 -7.23 -16.00 -5.87
C GLY A 57 -6.20 -16.80 -5.07
N ILE A 58 -5.11 -16.15 -4.65
CA ILE A 58 -4.06 -16.75 -3.80
C ILE A 58 -4.65 -17.20 -2.48
N LYS A 59 -5.43 -16.34 -1.80
CA LYS A 59 -6.11 -16.71 -0.56
C LYS A 59 -6.91 -18.01 -0.68
N PHE A 60 -7.68 -18.18 -1.75
CA PHE A 60 -8.48 -19.40 -1.93
C PHE A 60 -7.62 -20.62 -2.25
N LEU A 61 -6.49 -20.48 -2.94
CA LEU A 61 -5.52 -21.55 -3.11
C LEU A 61 -4.90 -21.95 -1.76
N CYS A 62 -4.43 -21.00 -0.96
CA CYS A 62 -3.84 -21.27 0.34
C CYS A 62 -4.87 -21.87 1.32
N LYS A 63 -6.11 -21.39 1.31
CA LYS A 63 -7.20 -21.95 2.11
C LYS A 63 -7.48 -23.42 1.77
N LYS A 64 -7.38 -23.82 0.50
CA LYS A 64 -7.52 -25.23 0.08
C LYS A 64 -6.34 -26.11 0.54
N ALA A 65 -5.20 -25.49 0.83
CA ALA A 65 -4.01 -26.13 1.41
C ALA A 65 -3.88 -25.85 2.93
N ASP A 66 -5.02 -25.65 3.61
CA ASP A 66 -5.14 -25.43 5.05
C ASP A 66 -4.36 -24.22 5.63
N SER A 67 -3.89 -23.31 4.78
CA SER A 67 -3.13 -22.11 5.14
C SER A 67 -3.95 -20.83 4.93
N ASP A 68 -5.12 -20.73 5.57
CA ASP A 68 -6.04 -19.60 5.37
C ASP A 68 -5.55 -18.29 6.02
N PHE A 69 -5.78 -17.16 5.36
CA PHE A 69 -5.42 -15.82 5.85
C PHE A 69 -6.44 -14.74 5.45
N THR A 70 -6.43 -13.58 6.09
CA THR A 70 -7.20 -12.39 5.66
C THR A 70 -6.36 -11.53 4.73
N VAL A 71 -6.94 -11.17 3.58
CA VAL A 71 -6.35 -10.19 2.66
C VAL A 71 -6.18 -8.88 3.43
N SER A 72 -4.95 -8.37 3.45
CA SER A 72 -4.59 -7.19 4.24
C SER A 72 -5.14 -5.89 3.64
N LYS A 73 -4.73 -4.77 4.23
CA LYS A 73 -5.09 -3.43 3.77
C LYS A 73 -4.44 -3.10 2.43
N LEU A 74 -5.11 -2.24 1.67
CA LEU A 74 -4.51 -1.62 0.49
C LEU A 74 -3.43 -0.64 0.96
N GLU A 75 -2.34 -0.62 0.24
CA GLU A 75 -1.18 0.24 0.45
C GLU A 75 -0.83 0.91 -0.89
N GLY A 76 -0.27 2.11 -0.85
CA GLY A 76 0.11 2.87 -2.03
C GLY A 76 1.46 3.54 -1.84
N PHE A 77 2.41 3.27 -2.74
CA PHE A 77 3.67 3.98 -2.84
C PHE A 77 3.57 5.03 -3.93
N TRP A 78 3.85 6.30 -3.63
CA TRP A 78 3.60 7.44 -4.50
C TRP A 78 4.89 8.21 -4.80
N TRP A 79 5.06 8.62 -6.06
CA TRP A 79 6.15 9.48 -6.52
C TRP A 79 5.77 10.23 -7.81
N VAL A 80 6.65 11.15 -8.21
CA VAL A 80 6.64 11.80 -9.53
C VAL A 80 8.05 11.66 -10.09
N GLU A 81 8.19 11.21 -11.33
CA GLU A 81 9.52 10.88 -11.91
C GLU A 81 10.44 12.10 -12.00
N ASP A 82 9.93 13.23 -12.49
CA ASP A 82 10.68 14.48 -12.68
C ASP A 82 10.22 15.58 -11.72
N ALA A 83 10.15 15.27 -10.43
CA ALA A 83 9.74 16.24 -9.42
C ALA A 83 10.77 17.39 -9.29
N LYS A 84 10.61 18.46 -10.06
CA LYS A 84 11.26 19.75 -9.82
C LYS A 84 10.48 20.52 -8.75
N GLY A 85 10.75 20.22 -7.48
CA GLY A 85 10.10 20.85 -6.34
C GLY A 85 9.21 19.89 -5.57
N ASP A 86 8.12 20.40 -4.99
CA ASP A 86 7.20 19.61 -4.17
C ASP A 86 6.33 18.69 -5.07
N PRO A 87 6.46 17.35 -4.97
CA PRO A 87 5.67 16.41 -5.77
C PRO A 87 4.15 16.59 -5.62
N ARG A 88 3.68 17.15 -4.50
CA ARG A 88 2.26 17.41 -4.22
C ARG A 88 1.66 18.49 -5.15
N GLN A 89 2.51 19.31 -5.77
CA GLN A 89 2.10 20.35 -6.71
C GLN A 89 2.07 19.86 -8.16
N ALA A 90 2.59 18.65 -8.43
CA ALA A 90 2.55 18.08 -9.76
C ALA A 90 1.10 17.78 -10.16
N PRO A 91 0.74 18.01 -11.44
CA PRO A 91 -0.53 17.56 -12.00
C PRO A 91 -0.80 16.08 -11.70
N ARG A 92 -2.04 15.73 -11.34
CA ARG A 92 -2.39 14.36 -10.86
C ARG A 92 -2.18 13.29 -11.93
N ASP A 93 -2.23 13.65 -13.21
CA ASP A 93 -1.91 12.77 -14.33
C ASP A 93 -0.42 12.35 -14.37
N GLN A 94 0.47 13.12 -13.73
CA GLN A 94 1.91 12.80 -13.63
C GLN A 94 2.25 11.93 -12.41
N TRP A 95 1.29 11.68 -11.53
CA TRP A 95 1.53 10.90 -10.33
C TRP A 95 1.77 9.44 -10.70
N CYS A 96 2.89 8.89 -10.27
CA CYS A 96 3.18 7.48 -10.39
C CYS A 96 2.87 6.80 -9.06
N TYR A 97 2.34 5.59 -9.15
CA TYR A 97 2.03 4.80 -7.98
C TYR A 97 2.38 3.33 -8.16
N GLU A 98 2.63 2.70 -7.03
CA GLU A 98 2.65 1.26 -6.90
C GLU A 98 1.68 0.88 -5.78
N LEU A 99 0.56 0.26 -6.15
CA LEU A 99 -0.38 -0.27 -5.19
C LEU A 99 0.11 -1.59 -4.66
N ALA A 100 -0.12 -1.85 -3.38
CA ALA A 100 0.36 -3.04 -2.71
C ALA A 100 -0.67 -3.64 -1.73
N ILE A 101 -0.58 -4.96 -1.55
CA ILE A 101 -1.27 -5.70 -0.48
C ILE A 101 -0.25 -6.64 0.13
N ARG A 102 0.01 -6.51 1.44
CA ARG A 102 0.90 -7.45 2.16
C ARG A 102 0.31 -8.86 2.15
N MET A 103 1.17 -9.84 1.88
CA MET A 103 0.87 -11.27 1.83
C MET A 103 1.61 -12.01 2.93
N PRO A 104 1.12 -13.19 3.35
CA PRO A 104 1.91 -14.08 4.20
C PRO A 104 3.19 -14.54 3.50
N ASP A 105 4.27 -14.72 4.26
CA ASP A 105 5.59 -15.08 3.71
C ASP A 105 5.63 -16.46 3.02
N PHE A 106 4.66 -17.33 3.31
CA PHE A 106 4.51 -18.63 2.66
C PHE A 106 3.91 -18.53 1.25
N VAL A 107 3.44 -17.36 0.81
CA VAL A 107 2.88 -17.18 -0.54
C VAL A 107 3.98 -17.29 -1.59
N THR A 108 3.72 -18.07 -2.64
CA THR A 108 4.73 -18.40 -3.65
C THR A 108 4.43 -17.77 -5.01
N ARG A 109 5.47 -17.62 -5.85
CA ARG A 109 5.31 -17.21 -7.25
C ARG A 109 4.43 -18.18 -8.05
N GLN A 110 4.38 -19.47 -7.69
CA GLN A 110 3.48 -20.44 -8.33
C GLN A 110 2.01 -20.10 -8.05
N GLN A 111 1.68 -19.71 -6.82
CA GLN A 111 0.32 -19.28 -6.46
C GLN A 111 -0.05 -17.97 -7.14
N LEU A 112 0.90 -17.03 -7.29
CA LEU A 112 0.72 -15.83 -8.11
C LEU A 112 0.36 -16.22 -9.55
N SER A 113 1.21 -17.01 -10.23
CA SER A 113 1.00 -17.39 -11.63
C SER A 113 -0.34 -18.10 -11.83
N ALA A 114 -0.71 -19.03 -10.95
CA ALA A 114 -2.00 -19.72 -11.00
C ALA A 114 -3.19 -18.75 -10.85
N SER A 115 -3.09 -17.79 -9.94
CA SER A 115 -4.15 -16.80 -9.69
C SER A 115 -4.29 -15.81 -10.83
N VAL A 116 -3.18 -15.35 -11.40
CA VAL A 116 -3.15 -14.51 -12.61
C VAL A 116 -3.80 -15.24 -13.78
N MET A 117 -3.33 -16.43 -14.14
CA MET A 117 -3.90 -17.22 -15.25
C MET A 117 -5.40 -17.47 -15.09
N SER A 118 -5.85 -17.77 -13.87
CA SER A 118 -7.28 -17.97 -13.60
C SER A 118 -8.08 -16.66 -13.75
N ALA A 119 -7.53 -15.53 -13.31
CA ALA A 119 -8.18 -14.22 -13.43
C ALA A 119 -8.27 -13.78 -14.89
N GLU A 120 -7.17 -13.90 -15.64
CA GLU A 120 -7.11 -13.61 -17.08
C GLU A 120 -8.17 -14.40 -17.85
N LYS A 121 -8.21 -15.72 -17.67
CA LYS A 121 -9.18 -16.58 -18.36
C LYS A 121 -10.62 -16.22 -18.02
N LYS A 122 -10.90 -15.88 -16.76
CA LYS A 122 -12.26 -15.58 -16.29
C LYS A 122 -12.74 -14.20 -16.72
N LYS A 123 -11.84 -13.22 -16.77
CA LYS A 123 -12.16 -11.80 -17.01
C LYS A 123 -11.80 -11.33 -18.41
N GLN A 124 -11.10 -12.15 -19.19
CA GLN A 124 -10.63 -11.86 -20.54
C GLN A 124 -9.86 -10.54 -20.62
N SER A 125 -8.95 -10.32 -19.66
CA SER A 125 -8.11 -9.13 -19.58
C SER A 125 -6.68 -9.50 -19.20
N THR A 126 -5.71 -8.85 -19.84
CA THR A 126 -4.27 -9.03 -19.58
C THR A 126 -3.76 -8.14 -18.45
N LEU A 127 -4.61 -7.29 -17.87
CA LEU A 127 -4.25 -6.38 -16.77
C LEU A 127 -3.63 -7.14 -15.58
N PHE A 128 -4.09 -8.36 -15.31
CA PHE A 128 -3.58 -9.18 -14.20
C PHE A 128 -2.11 -9.57 -14.35
N ARG A 129 -1.52 -9.51 -15.55
CA ARG A 129 -0.06 -9.75 -15.75
C ARG A 129 0.80 -8.66 -15.13
N ASN A 130 0.23 -7.49 -14.88
CA ASN A 130 0.93 -6.38 -14.23
C ASN A 130 1.01 -6.56 -12.71
N VAL A 131 0.35 -7.58 -12.15
CA VAL A 131 0.47 -7.92 -10.73
C VAL A 131 1.73 -8.76 -10.51
N ASP A 132 2.65 -8.26 -9.69
CA ASP A 132 3.86 -8.98 -9.28
C ASP A 132 3.82 -9.34 -7.78
N LEU A 133 4.73 -10.21 -7.36
CA LEU A 133 4.96 -10.60 -5.97
C LEU A 133 6.42 -10.29 -5.63
N LYS A 134 6.64 -9.36 -4.70
CA LYS A 134 8.00 -8.92 -4.34
C LYS A 134 8.16 -8.62 -2.86
N THR A 135 9.40 -8.66 -2.40
CA THR A 135 9.79 -8.24 -1.04
C THR A 135 10.06 -6.74 -1.05
N ILE A 136 9.48 -6.02 -0.09
CA ILE A 136 9.71 -4.58 0.12
C ILE A 136 10.26 -4.40 1.53
N GLU A 137 11.32 -3.60 1.66
CA GLU A 137 11.97 -3.26 2.93
C GLU A 137 12.16 -1.75 2.99
N GLU A 138 11.32 -1.06 3.79
CA GLU A 138 11.42 0.39 3.96
C GLU A 138 12.47 0.78 5.01
N GLY A 139 12.73 -0.10 5.98
CA GLY A 139 13.68 0.15 7.04
C GLY A 139 13.26 1.30 7.95
N ARG A 140 14.16 2.26 8.18
CA ARG A 140 13.89 3.41 9.05
C ARG A 140 12.92 4.38 8.37
N CYS A 141 11.87 4.77 9.08
CA CYS A 141 10.84 5.67 8.58
C CYS A 141 10.45 6.71 9.64
N VAL A 142 9.82 7.79 9.19
CA VAL A 142 8.87 8.56 10.02
C VAL A 142 7.45 8.21 9.59
N GLN A 143 6.51 8.16 10.53
CA GLN A 143 5.10 7.90 10.23
C GLN A 143 4.14 8.68 11.12
N ILE A 144 2.88 8.80 10.68
CA ILE A 144 1.79 9.39 11.43
C ILE A 144 0.46 8.76 11.01
N MET A 145 -0.45 8.59 11.95
CA MET A 145 -1.86 8.29 11.68
C MET A 145 -2.58 9.58 11.27
N HIS A 146 -2.96 9.66 10.01
CA HIS A 146 -3.90 10.64 9.50
C HIS A 146 -5.34 10.17 9.75
N ILE A 147 -6.17 11.04 10.32
CA ILE A 147 -7.60 10.83 10.51
C ILE A 147 -8.34 12.00 9.85
N GLY A 148 -9.07 11.72 8.77
CA GLY A 148 -9.71 12.75 7.97
C GLY A 148 -9.61 12.49 6.46
N PRO A 149 -10.15 13.41 5.63
CA PRO A 149 -10.13 13.29 4.19
C PRO A 149 -8.70 13.41 3.63
N PHE A 150 -8.42 12.72 2.52
CA PHE A 150 -7.11 12.78 1.84
C PHE A 150 -6.64 14.22 1.52
N SER A 151 -7.57 15.14 1.27
CA SER A 151 -7.27 16.56 1.04
C SER A 151 -6.60 17.27 2.22
N GLU A 152 -6.68 16.71 3.43
CA GLU A 152 -6.08 17.25 4.66
C GLU A 152 -4.77 16.54 5.05
N GLU A 153 -4.33 15.54 4.29
CA GLU A 153 -3.03 14.90 4.48
C GLU A 153 -1.85 15.89 4.51
N PRO A 154 -1.83 17.01 3.75
CA PRO A 154 -0.77 18.01 3.85
C PRO A 154 -0.50 18.51 5.27
N VAL A 155 -1.53 18.59 6.13
CA VAL A 155 -1.38 18.97 7.54
C VAL A 155 -0.59 17.92 8.33
N SER A 156 -0.83 16.64 8.04
CA SER A 156 -0.13 15.52 8.69
C SER A 156 1.29 15.35 8.14
N LEU A 157 1.47 15.54 6.82
CA LEU A 157 2.79 15.55 6.18
C LEU A 157 3.68 16.66 6.73
N LYS A 158 3.14 17.86 6.99
CA LYS A 158 3.91 18.94 7.60
C LYS A 158 4.47 18.56 8.98
N LYS A 159 3.75 17.75 9.77
CA LYS A 159 4.25 17.24 11.06
C LYS A 159 5.40 16.26 10.87
N LEU A 160 5.36 15.42 9.84
CA LEU A 160 6.49 14.54 9.48
C LEU A 160 7.70 15.36 9.06
N GLU A 161 7.51 16.38 8.23
CA GLU A 161 8.58 17.29 7.79
C GLU A 161 9.28 17.95 8.99
N VAL A 162 8.52 18.48 9.96
CA VAL A 162 9.07 19.07 11.19
C VAL A 162 9.90 18.07 11.99
N LEU A 163 9.41 16.83 12.16
CA LEU A 163 10.17 15.78 12.85
C LEU A 163 11.46 15.45 12.10
N MET A 164 11.40 15.36 10.77
CA MET A 164 12.57 15.09 9.94
C MET A 164 13.62 16.19 10.05
N GLU A 165 13.21 17.46 9.99
CA GLU A 165 14.10 18.62 10.19
C GLU A 165 14.77 18.59 11.57
N GLN A 166 14.00 18.36 12.64
CA GLN A 166 14.51 18.29 14.01
C GLN A 166 15.52 17.15 14.22
N GLN A 167 15.35 16.04 13.51
CA GLN A 167 16.21 14.86 13.61
C GLN A 167 17.31 14.82 12.53
N ASN A 168 17.43 15.88 11.71
CA ASN A 168 18.35 15.95 10.55
C ASN A 168 18.20 14.79 9.57
N LEU A 169 16.97 14.33 9.34
CA LEU A 169 16.64 13.20 8.47
C LEU A 169 16.26 13.67 7.07
N LYS A 170 16.55 12.84 6.07
CA LYS A 170 16.11 13.07 4.69
C LYS A 170 15.30 11.89 4.17
N MET A 171 14.37 12.16 3.25
CA MET A 171 13.64 11.12 2.51
C MET A 171 14.63 10.13 1.87
N ASN A 172 14.29 8.85 1.93
CA ASN A 172 15.07 7.76 1.37
C ASN A 172 14.17 6.73 0.65
N GLY A 173 13.19 7.20 -0.12
CA GLY A 173 12.25 6.33 -0.81
C GLY A 173 11.00 7.08 -1.27
N ARG A 174 9.96 6.31 -1.58
CA ARG A 174 8.65 6.79 -2.03
C ARG A 174 7.78 7.19 -0.83
N HIS A 175 6.83 8.10 -1.04
CA HIS A 175 5.77 8.32 -0.06
C HIS A 175 4.92 7.06 0.05
N HIS A 176 4.58 6.63 1.26
CA HIS A 176 3.83 5.39 1.48
C HIS A 176 2.57 5.65 2.32
N GLU A 177 1.43 5.23 1.80
CA GLU A 177 0.12 5.31 2.43
C GLU A 177 -0.42 3.92 2.71
N ILE A 178 -0.94 3.69 3.92
CA ILE A 178 -1.66 2.46 4.30
C ILE A 178 -3.11 2.81 4.61
N TYR A 179 -4.05 2.36 3.76
CA TYR A 179 -5.47 2.67 3.88
C TYR A 179 -6.16 1.70 4.85
N LEU A 180 -6.25 2.09 6.13
CA LEU A 180 -6.84 1.24 7.17
C LEU A 180 -8.37 1.17 7.07
N SER A 181 -9.00 2.24 6.58
CA SER A 181 -10.44 2.35 6.30
C SER A 181 -10.75 2.00 4.85
N ASP A 182 -11.90 1.37 4.58
CA ASP A 182 -12.42 1.25 3.20
C ASP A 182 -12.99 2.61 2.80
N PHE A 183 -12.23 3.36 1.98
CA PHE A 183 -12.58 4.72 1.58
C PHE A 183 -13.83 4.82 0.72
N ARG A 184 -14.37 3.69 0.23
CA ARG A 184 -15.66 3.65 -0.48
C ARG A 184 -16.86 3.56 0.45
N LYS A 185 -16.63 3.22 1.72
CA LYS A 185 -17.69 2.94 2.72
C LYS A 185 -17.61 3.82 3.94
N THR A 186 -16.46 4.44 4.17
CA THR A 186 -16.18 5.23 5.36
C THR A 186 -16.33 6.70 5.01
N ALA A 187 -17.06 7.44 5.84
CA ALA A 187 -17.20 8.88 5.67
C ALA A 187 -15.82 9.57 5.75
N PRO A 188 -15.54 10.61 4.93
CA PRO A 188 -14.21 11.19 4.80
C PRO A 188 -13.56 11.60 6.13
N GLU A 189 -14.34 12.16 7.07
CA GLU A 189 -13.88 12.59 8.39
C GLU A 189 -13.48 11.44 9.34
N LYS A 190 -13.77 10.19 8.95
CA LYS A 190 -13.45 8.97 9.72
C LYS A 190 -12.44 8.07 9.02
N LEU A 191 -11.92 8.49 7.85
CA LEU A 191 -10.86 7.75 7.18
C LEU A 191 -9.63 7.70 8.06
N LYS A 192 -8.93 6.58 8.01
CA LYS A 192 -7.68 6.34 8.74
C LYS A 192 -6.65 5.88 7.74
N THR A 193 -5.59 6.66 7.60
CA THR A 193 -4.47 6.39 6.71
C THR A 193 -3.18 6.54 7.50
N ILE A 194 -2.29 5.55 7.45
CA ILE A 194 -0.91 5.77 7.93
C ILE A 194 -0.15 6.42 6.79
N LEU A 195 0.41 7.60 7.05
CA LEU A 195 1.33 8.27 6.16
C LEU A 195 2.75 7.95 6.64
N ARG A 196 3.59 7.42 5.75
CA ARG A 196 4.94 6.97 6.07
C ARG A 196 5.95 7.43 5.03
N HIS A 197 7.11 7.85 5.53
CA HIS A 197 8.24 8.33 4.75
C HIS A 197 9.49 7.53 5.16
N PRO A 198 10.10 6.73 4.27
CA PRO A 198 11.41 6.16 4.50
C PRO A 198 12.46 7.27 4.65
N VAL A 199 13.39 7.12 5.61
CA VAL A 199 14.38 8.15 5.95
C VAL A 199 15.77 7.60 6.17
N LYS A 200 16.78 8.46 5.99
CA LYS A 200 18.18 8.21 6.36
C LYS A 200 18.76 9.38 7.14
#